data_AF-A0A417GS60-F1
#
_entry.id   AF-A0A417GS60-F1
#
_cell.length_a   1.000
_cell.length_b   1.000
_cell.length_c   1.000
_cell.angle_alpha   90.00
_cell.angle_beta   90.00
_cell.angle_gamma   90.00
#
_symmetry.space_group_name_H-M   'P 1'
#
loop_
_entity.id
_entity.type
_entity.pdbx_description
1 polymer ?
#
loop_
_entity_poly.entity_id
_entity_poly.type
_entity_poly.pdbx_seq_one_letter_code
_entity_poly.pdbx_strand_id
1 'polypeptide(L)'
;MVEKEKRVVEQALMNLAEECLALGKKERPEKQWLKRVYDRFRAENGQMGKAAADELLFRRMYAAEPDKPSDTLKIRYWRTGRHLPVNREQCEMFGQALNLSEGERRFLIQGYCDRCDRVFEAGTEEAVYRERLAILEELRREYLDKVYPAMKRQLYHAGAKMEHSLRHLYYTDARNYIHFRQEGTAFQVGRHISSINYMSEFGRQMKLLGEIPRKTMIRHLLIFSIPFVNEERLSRWLRKLGYLGLDENHTQADAGRLDRLLLGFLRLYEDCCAGREPADCCAWLRESSQLLDRYLEKRQNVSLRIFYFKALKDYE
;
A
#
# COMPACT_ATOMS: atom_id res chain seq x y z
N MET A 1 -5.52 28.16 -13.27
CA MET A 1 -5.19 28.47 -11.86
C MET A 1 -4.24 29.65 -11.86
N VAL A 2 -4.52 30.68 -11.06
CA VAL A 2 -3.67 31.88 -10.98
C VAL A 2 -2.38 31.51 -10.22
N GLU A 3 -1.22 32.07 -10.59
CA GLU A 3 0.09 31.77 -10.00
C GLU A 3 0.11 31.80 -8.45
N LYS A 4 -0.65 32.73 -7.86
CA LYS A 4 -0.81 32.84 -6.40
C LYS A 4 -1.51 31.62 -5.78
N GLU A 5 -2.56 31.12 -6.43
CA GLU A 5 -3.30 29.93 -5.98
C GLU A 5 -2.42 28.68 -6.09
N LYS A 6 -1.62 28.57 -7.16
CA LYS A 6 -0.66 27.48 -7.34
C LYS A 6 0.29 27.36 -6.15
N ARG A 7 0.91 28.47 -5.75
CA ARG A 7 1.86 28.50 -4.61
C ARG A 7 1.22 28.10 -3.29
N VAL A 8 -0.05 28.47 -3.05
CA VAL A 8 -0.77 28.08 -1.83
C VAL A 8 -0.99 26.57 -1.79
N VAL A 9 -1.42 25.96 -2.90
CA VAL A 9 -1.64 24.52 -3.01
C VAL A 9 -0.32 23.76 -2.84
N GLU A 10 0.75 24.21 -3.49
CA GLU A 10 2.07 23.61 -3.36
C GLU A 10 2.55 23.65 -1.90
N GLN A 11 2.42 24.79 -1.22
CA GLN A 11 2.78 24.91 0.18
C GLN A 11 1.93 23.99 1.09
N ALA A 12 0.62 23.87 0.81
CA ALA A 12 -0.26 22.97 1.55
C ALA A 12 0.19 21.50 1.40
N LEU A 13 0.56 21.07 0.19
CA LEU A 13 1.11 19.74 -0.06
C LEU A 13 2.43 19.50 0.70
N MET A 14 3.33 20.49 0.72
CA MET A 14 4.61 20.35 1.42
C MET A 14 4.42 20.29 2.94
N ASN A 15 3.52 21.11 3.49
CA ASN A 15 3.17 21.09 4.91
C ASN A 15 2.56 19.73 5.31
N LEU A 16 1.66 19.20 4.50
CA LEU A 16 1.07 17.88 4.71
C LEU A 16 2.14 16.77 4.70
N ALA A 17 3.09 16.83 3.76
CA ALA A 17 4.19 15.88 3.70
C ALA A 17 5.09 15.95 4.94
N GLU A 18 5.45 17.16 5.39
CA GLU A 18 6.25 17.36 6.62
C GLU A 18 5.54 16.84 7.87
N GLU A 19 4.25 17.12 8.01
CA GLU A 19 3.47 16.62 9.12
C GLU A 19 3.49 15.07 9.13
N CYS A 20 3.27 14.43 7.99
CA CYS A 20 3.29 12.98 7.87
C CYS A 20 4.67 12.40 8.20
N LEU A 21 5.75 13.04 7.77
CA LEU A 21 7.12 12.65 8.09
C LEU A 21 7.44 12.79 9.59
N ALA A 22 6.99 13.87 10.22
CA ALA A 22 7.16 14.10 11.64
C ALA A 22 6.36 13.08 12.46
N LEU A 23 5.11 12.80 12.07
CA LEU A 23 4.26 11.81 12.69
C LEU A 23 4.78 10.38 12.51
N GLY A 24 5.44 10.07 11.40
CA GLY A 24 6.07 8.76 11.16
C GLY A 24 7.24 8.46 12.10
N LYS A 25 7.82 9.49 12.74
CA LYS A 25 8.86 9.32 13.78
C LYS A 25 8.27 9.08 15.18
N LYS A 26 6.96 9.27 15.37
CA LYS A 26 6.29 9.02 16.65
C LYS A 26 5.92 7.54 16.79
N GLU A 27 5.61 7.15 18.02
CA GLU A 27 5.13 5.80 18.27
C GLU A 27 3.84 5.49 17.49
N ARG A 28 3.79 4.28 16.90
CA ARG A 28 2.62 3.79 16.17
C ARG A 28 1.42 3.62 17.12
N PRO A 29 0.23 4.17 16.81
CA PRO A 29 -0.96 4.00 17.65
C PRO A 29 -1.30 2.52 17.92
N GLU A 30 -1.08 1.65 16.95
CA GLU A 30 -1.36 0.22 17.00
C GLU A 30 -0.44 -0.51 17.99
N LYS A 31 0.72 0.07 18.34
CA LYS A 31 1.58 -0.46 19.40
C LYS A 31 0.93 -0.36 20.78
N GLN A 32 0.09 0.66 21.02
CA GLN A 32 -0.66 0.78 22.27
C GLN A 32 -1.67 -0.37 22.42
N TRP A 33 -2.30 -0.79 21.31
CA TRP A 33 -3.16 -1.97 21.29
C TRP A 33 -2.39 -3.24 21.65
N LEU A 34 -1.21 -3.46 21.05
CA LEU A 34 -0.40 -4.65 21.33
C LEU A 34 0.06 -4.71 22.80
N LYS A 35 0.39 -3.56 23.40
CA LYS A 35 0.71 -3.48 24.83
C LYS A 35 -0.46 -3.97 25.69
N ARG A 36 -1.68 -3.49 25.42
CA ARG A 36 -2.89 -3.91 26.16
C ARG A 36 -3.16 -5.41 25.99
N VAL A 37 -3.05 -5.93 24.77
CA VAL A 37 -3.18 -7.35 24.47
C VAL A 37 -2.19 -8.19 25.27
N TYR A 38 -0.92 -7.78 25.28
CA TYR A 38 0.13 -8.53 25.97
C TYR A 38 -0.02 -8.46 27.50
N ASP A 39 -0.42 -7.31 28.05
CA ASP A 39 -0.69 -7.19 29.49
C ASP A 39 -1.89 -8.05 29.91
N ARG A 40 -2.94 -8.13 29.08
CA ARG A 40 -4.06 -9.07 29.28
C ARG A 40 -3.60 -10.52 29.24
N PHE A 41 -2.83 -10.90 28.22
CA PHE A 41 -2.26 -12.24 28.11
C PHE A 41 -1.46 -12.63 29.37
N ARG A 42 -0.64 -11.72 29.90
CA ARG A 42 0.11 -11.96 31.15
C ARG A 42 -0.80 -12.16 32.36
N ALA A 43 -1.85 -11.36 32.47
CA ALA A 43 -2.82 -11.47 33.57
C ALA A 43 -3.56 -12.81 33.54
N GLU A 44 -4.03 -13.23 32.36
CA GLU A 44 -4.74 -14.49 32.15
C GLU A 44 -3.89 -15.75 32.42
N ASN A 45 -2.57 -15.62 32.37
CA ASN A 45 -1.63 -16.72 32.66
C ASN A 45 -0.99 -16.61 34.06
N GLY A 46 -1.65 -15.95 35.01
CA GLY A 46 -1.20 -15.90 36.40
C GLY A 46 -0.21 -14.77 36.71
N GLN A 47 -0.40 -13.59 36.09
CA GLN A 47 0.44 -12.41 36.30
C GLN A 47 1.93 -12.64 36.00
N MET A 48 2.22 -13.44 34.97
CA MET A 48 3.58 -13.84 34.62
C MET A 48 4.53 -12.65 34.43
N GLY A 49 5.80 -12.82 34.79
CA GLY A 49 6.86 -11.90 34.38
C GLY A 49 7.02 -11.85 32.85
N LYS A 50 7.57 -10.75 32.31
CA LYS A 50 7.71 -10.56 30.86
C LYS A 50 8.57 -11.65 30.18
N ALA A 51 9.64 -12.10 30.83
CA ALA A 51 10.50 -13.16 30.28
C ALA A 51 9.76 -14.50 30.20
N ALA A 52 9.11 -14.92 31.29
CA ALA A 52 8.32 -16.15 31.33
C ALA A 52 7.13 -16.11 30.33
N ALA A 53 6.52 -14.95 30.12
CA ALA A 53 5.50 -14.78 29.09
C ALA A 53 6.08 -14.89 27.67
N ASP A 54 7.29 -14.38 27.42
CA ASP A 54 7.99 -14.54 26.13
C ASP A 54 8.31 -16.02 25.85
N GLU A 55 8.72 -16.79 26.87
CA GLU A 55 8.92 -18.24 26.76
C GLU A 55 7.62 -19.00 26.52
N LEU A 56 6.53 -18.64 27.22
CA LEU A 56 5.22 -19.27 26.99
C LEU A 56 4.72 -19.02 25.56
N LEU A 57 4.89 -17.81 25.04
CA LEU A 57 4.57 -17.50 23.65
C LEU A 57 5.43 -18.34 22.70
N PHE A 58 6.71 -18.53 22.99
CA PHE A 58 7.58 -19.38 22.19
C PHE A 58 7.07 -20.82 22.13
N ARG A 59 6.75 -21.42 23.29
CA ARG A 59 6.19 -22.78 23.37
C ARG A 59 4.90 -22.91 22.58
N ARG A 60 4.00 -21.93 22.70
CA ARG A 60 2.72 -21.94 21.96
C ARG A 60 2.90 -21.80 20.46
N MET A 61 3.88 -21.01 20.02
CA MET A 61 4.17 -20.82 18.60
C MET A 61 4.84 -22.05 18.00
N TYR A 62 5.84 -22.63 18.67
CA TYR A 62 6.75 -23.61 18.06
C TYR A 62 6.58 -25.03 18.60
N ALA A 63 5.72 -25.24 19.59
CA ALA A 63 5.56 -26.52 20.28
C ALA A 63 6.89 -27.09 20.82
N ALA A 64 7.80 -26.19 21.24
CA ALA A 64 9.14 -26.52 21.71
C ALA A 64 9.56 -25.58 22.86
N GLU A 65 10.49 -26.03 23.70
CA GLU A 65 11.13 -25.18 24.70
C GLU A 65 12.17 -24.25 24.03
N PRO A 66 12.37 -23.03 24.55
CA PRO A 66 13.47 -22.18 24.09
C PRO A 66 14.80 -22.69 24.66
N ASP A 67 15.75 -23.03 23.78
CA ASP A 67 17.05 -23.58 24.18
C ASP A 67 18.05 -22.47 24.59
N LYS A 68 17.90 -21.28 23.99
CA LYS A 68 18.79 -20.13 24.23
C LYS A 68 18.03 -18.79 24.29
N PRO A 69 18.57 -17.76 24.95
CA PRO A 69 17.89 -16.46 25.08
C PRO A 69 17.53 -15.78 23.74
N SER A 70 18.22 -16.11 22.65
CA SER A 70 17.94 -15.55 21.33
C SER A 70 16.67 -16.13 20.69
N ASP A 71 16.16 -17.26 21.17
CA ASP A 71 14.95 -17.90 20.64
C ASP A 71 13.70 -17.07 20.95
N THR A 72 13.64 -16.47 22.15
CA THR A 72 12.54 -15.58 22.57
C THR A 72 12.75 -14.12 22.14
N LEU A 73 13.92 -13.77 21.60
CA LEU A 73 14.25 -12.40 21.23
C LEU A 73 13.34 -11.84 20.14
N LYS A 74 12.97 -12.65 19.15
CA LYS A 74 12.04 -12.23 18.08
C LYS A 74 10.66 -11.92 18.65
N ILE A 75 10.15 -12.76 19.55
CA ILE A 75 8.87 -12.56 20.24
C ILE A 75 8.91 -11.27 21.06
N ARG A 76 10.01 -11.04 21.80
CA ARG A 76 10.23 -9.78 22.52
C ARG A 76 10.16 -8.58 21.59
N TYR A 77 10.77 -8.66 20.41
CA TYR A 77 10.75 -7.57 19.44
C TYR A 77 9.36 -7.35 18.83
N TRP A 78 8.60 -8.42 18.60
CA TRP A 78 7.22 -8.31 18.14
C TRP A 78 6.32 -7.66 19.19
N ARG A 79 6.31 -8.17 20.43
CA ARG A 79 5.47 -7.61 21.51
C ARG A 79 5.82 -6.16 21.87
N THR A 80 7.07 -5.76 21.68
CA THR A 80 7.52 -4.37 21.94
C THR A 80 7.34 -3.47 20.73
N GLY A 81 6.85 -4.01 19.60
CA GLY A 81 6.68 -3.29 18.34
C GLY A 81 7.98 -2.77 17.74
N ARG A 82 9.12 -3.33 18.14
CA ARG A 82 10.43 -3.01 17.54
C ARG A 82 10.54 -3.59 16.14
N HIS A 83 9.97 -4.78 15.94
CA HIS A 83 9.82 -5.42 14.63
C HIS A 83 8.40 -5.96 14.50
N LEU A 84 8.00 -6.22 13.26
CA LEU A 84 6.76 -6.92 12.95
C LEU A 84 7.06 -8.38 12.59
N PRO A 85 6.08 -9.29 12.74
CA PRO A 85 6.19 -10.61 12.14
C PRO A 85 6.39 -10.50 10.63
N VAL A 86 7.34 -11.27 10.11
CA VAL A 86 7.90 -11.07 8.77
C VAL A 86 6.92 -11.54 7.68
N ASN A 87 6.18 -12.61 7.97
CA ASN A 87 5.22 -13.20 7.06
C ASN A 87 3.88 -13.46 7.77
N ARG A 88 2.88 -13.88 6.99
CA ARG A 88 1.53 -14.16 7.49
C ARG A 88 1.52 -15.30 8.50
N GLU A 89 2.23 -16.39 8.22
CA GLU A 89 2.34 -17.54 9.11
C GLU A 89 2.78 -17.13 10.52
N GLN A 90 3.85 -16.31 10.63
CA GLN A 90 4.30 -15.78 11.90
C GLN A 90 3.28 -14.85 12.55
N CYS A 91 2.52 -14.06 11.78
CA CYS A 91 1.43 -13.24 12.32
C CYS A 91 0.35 -14.13 12.95
N GLU A 92 -0.07 -15.17 12.23
CA GLU A 92 -1.10 -16.12 12.67
C GLU A 92 -0.65 -16.88 13.93
N MET A 93 0.55 -17.47 13.90
CA MET A 93 1.12 -18.16 15.05
C MET A 93 1.22 -17.23 16.27
N PHE A 94 1.68 -15.98 16.08
CA PHE A 94 1.78 -15.00 17.16
C PHE A 94 0.41 -14.61 17.72
N GLY A 95 -0.58 -14.39 16.84
CA GLY A 95 -1.95 -14.09 17.25
C GLY A 95 -2.63 -15.25 17.98
N GLN A 96 -2.42 -16.49 17.51
CA GLN A 96 -2.90 -17.69 18.18
C GLN A 96 -2.24 -17.88 19.55
N ALA A 97 -0.92 -17.73 19.62
CA ALA A 97 -0.18 -17.85 20.89
C ALA A 97 -0.65 -16.83 21.94
N LEU A 98 -0.99 -15.62 21.50
CA LEU A 98 -1.57 -14.55 22.33
C LEU A 98 -3.04 -14.77 22.71
N ASN A 99 -3.68 -15.87 22.29
CA ASN A 99 -5.12 -16.12 22.46
C ASN A 99 -6.00 -14.98 21.93
N LEU A 100 -5.62 -14.38 20.79
CA LEU A 100 -6.42 -13.32 20.19
C LEU A 100 -7.79 -13.83 19.75
N SER A 101 -8.83 -13.05 20.03
CA SER A 101 -10.15 -13.22 19.42
C SER A 101 -10.10 -13.06 17.90
N GLU A 102 -11.16 -13.47 17.19
CA GLU A 102 -11.20 -13.32 15.73
C GLU A 102 -11.03 -11.86 15.27
N GLY A 103 -11.71 -10.92 15.95
CA GLY A 103 -11.58 -9.49 15.66
C GLY A 103 -10.17 -8.96 15.91
N GLU A 104 -9.50 -9.43 16.96
CA GLU A 104 -8.12 -9.06 17.26
C GLU A 104 -7.11 -9.66 16.30
N ARG A 105 -7.31 -10.91 15.85
CA ARG A 105 -6.50 -11.52 14.77
C ARG A 105 -6.65 -10.73 13.49
N ARG A 106 -7.87 -10.33 13.14
CA ARG A 106 -8.14 -9.46 11.99
C ARG A 106 -7.40 -8.12 12.11
N PHE A 107 -7.44 -7.48 13.28
CA PHE A 107 -6.68 -6.26 13.52
C PHE A 107 -5.15 -6.48 13.46
N LEU A 108 -4.64 -7.58 14.01
CA LEU A 108 -3.21 -7.92 13.93
C LEU A 108 -2.74 -8.00 12.47
N ILE A 109 -3.51 -8.68 11.61
CA ILE A 109 -3.19 -8.85 10.21
C ILE A 109 -3.35 -7.53 9.44
N GLN A 110 -4.54 -6.94 9.45
CA GLN A 110 -4.85 -5.83 8.55
C GLN A 110 -4.42 -4.47 9.08
N GLY A 111 -4.53 -4.24 10.39
CA GLY A 111 -4.15 -2.98 11.03
C GLY A 111 -2.68 -2.96 11.44
N TYR A 112 -2.28 -3.88 12.32
CA TYR A 112 -0.94 -3.86 12.89
C TYR A 112 0.15 -4.24 11.88
N CYS A 113 -0.10 -5.24 11.04
CA CYS A 113 0.84 -5.70 10.01
C CYS A 113 0.60 -5.11 8.62
N ASP A 114 -0.47 -4.31 8.42
CA ASP A 114 -0.81 -3.62 7.16
C ASP A 114 -0.97 -4.58 5.95
N ARG A 115 -1.58 -5.75 6.20
CA ARG A 115 -1.77 -6.84 5.22
C ARG A 115 -3.22 -6.97 4.74
N CYS A 116 -3.45 -7.75 3.67
CA CYS A 116 -4.81 -8.16 3.32
C CYS A 116 -5.35 -9.17 4.34
N ASP A 117 -6.66 -9.40 4.39
CA ASP A 117 -7.24 -10.46 5.20
C ASP A 117 -6.92 -11.87 4.67
N ARG A 118 -6.78 -12.03 3.35
CA ARG A 118 -6.67 -13.33 2.68
C ARG A 118 -5.64 -13.30 1.55
N VAL A 119 -4.94 -14.42 1.41
CA VAL A 119 -3.98 -14.68 0.33
C VAL A 119 -4.52 -15.80 -0.54
N PHE A 120 -4.41 -15.65 -1.85
CA PHE A 120 -4.87 -16.64 -2.83
C PHE A 120 -3.69 -17.29 -3.55
N GLU A 121 -3.82 -18.55 -3.93
CA GLU A 121 -2.82 -19.31 -4.66
C GLU A 121 -3.31 -19.66 -6.07
N ALA A 122 -2.39 -20.08 -6.93
CA ALA A 122 -2.77 -20.52 -8.27
C ALA A 122 -3.69 -21.76 -8.16
N GLY A 123 -4.85 -21.71 -8.82
CA GLY A 123 -5.84 -22.79 -8.76
C GLY A 123 -6.86 -22.65 -7.62
N THR A 124 -6.88 -21.54 -6.88
CA THR A 124 -7.96 -21.27 -5.91
C THR A 124 -9.33 -21.18 -6.61
N GLU A 125 -10.32 -21.92 -6.11
CA GLU A 125 -11.71 -21.95 -6.64
C GLU A 125 -12.76 -21.28 -5.72
N GLU A 126 -12.30 -20.67 -4.62
CA GLU A 126 -13.15 -20.08 -3.60
C GLU A 126 -14.05 -18.97 -4.16
N ALA A 127 -15.27 -18.85 -3.63
CA ALA A 127 -16.22 -17.82 -4.05
C ALA A 127 -15.68 -16.39 -3.83
N VAL A 128 -15.05 -16.13 -2.68
CA VAL A 128 -14.47 -14.83 -2.34
C VAL A 128 -13.34 -14.44 -3.31
N TYR A 129 -12.53 -15.41 -3.75
CA TYR A 129 -11.51 -15.17 -4.75
C TYR A 129 -12.12 -14.71 -6.07
N ARG A 130 -13.14 -15.43 -6.56
CA ARG A 130 -13.86 -15.09 -7.81
C ARG A 130 -14.53 -13.72 -7.73
N GLU A 131 -15.15 -13.40 -6.60
CA GLU A 131 -15.77 -12.09 -6.36
C GLU A 131 -14.74 -10.95 -6.43
N ARG A 132 -13.62 -11.08 -5.72
CA ARG A 132 -12.57 -10.04 -5.72
C ARG A 132 -11.88 -9.92 -7.08
N LEU A 133 -11.71 -11.03 -7.78
CA LEU A 133 -11.16 -11.01 -9.14
C LEU A 133 -12.11 -10.29 -10.11
N ALA A 134 -13.43 -10.51 -9.98
CA ALA A 134 -14.42 -9.79 -10.78
C ALA A 134 -14.40 -8.28 -10.52
N ILE A 135 -14.25 -7.87 -9.25
CA ILE A 135 -14.05 -6.45 -8.88
C ILE A 135 -12.81 -5.86 -9.55
N LEU A 136 -11.68 -6.58 -9.49
CA LEU A 136 -10.45 -6.09 -10.11
C LEU A 136 -10.57 -5.98 -11.64
N GLU A 137 -11.29 -6.92 -12.26
CA GLU A 137 -11.58 -6.90 -13.69
C GLU A 137 -12.50 -5.73 -14.09
N GLU A 138 -13.51 -5.42 -13.28
CA GLU A 138 -14.35 -4.23 -13.45
C GLU A 138 -13.50 -2.94 -13.42
N LEU A 139 -12.65 -2.79 -12.41
CA LEU A 139 -11.74 -1.64 -12.30
C LEU A 139 -10.79 -1.51 -13.49
N ARG A 140 -10.30 -2.64 -14.01
CA ARG A 140 -9.45 -2.66 -15.21
C ARG A 140 -10.21 -2.23 -16.45
N ARG A 141 -11.45 -2.68 -16.62
CA ARG A 141 -12.30 -2.28 -17.75
C ARG A 141 -12.59 -0.78 -17.69
N GLU A 142 -13.01 -0.28 -16.53
CA GLU A 142 -13.21 1.16 -16.33
C GLU A 142 -11.95 1.98 -16.64
N TYR A 143 -10.77 1.50 -16.24
CA TYR A 143 -9.50 2.15 -16.58
C TYR A 143 -9.25 2.17 -18.09
N LEU A 144 -9.43 1.03 -18.77
CA LEU A 144 -9.25 0.93 -20.22
C LEU A 144 -10.27 1.75 -20.99
N ASP A 145 -11.49 1.92 -20.48
CA ASP A 145 -12.54 2.73 -21.10
C ASP A 145 -12.14 4.19 -21.21
N LYS A 146 -11.36 4.71 -20.25
CA LYS A 146 -10.84 6.09 -20.24
C LYS A 146 -9.69 6.34 -21.22
N VAL A 147 -9.07 5.29 -21.76
CA VAL A 147 -7.94 5.44 -22.71
C VAL A 147 -8.45 6.10 -23.98
N TYR A 148 -7.76 7.15 -24.43
CA TYR A 148 -8.19 7.96 -25.57
C TYR A 148 -8.37 7.11 -26.84
N PRO A 149 -9.45 7.27 -27.61
CA PRO A 149 -9.76 6.40 -28.76
C PRO A 149 -8.65 6.32 -29.82
N ALA A 150 -7.86 7.38 -30.01
CA ALA A 150 -6.73 7.35 -30.94
C ALA A 150 -5.59 6.44 -30.45
N MET A 151 -5.30 6.44 -29.15
CA MET A 151 -4.33 5.53 -28.54
C MET A 151 -4.83 4.08 -28.60
N LYS A 152 -6.13 3.84 -28.35
CA LYS A 152 -6.76 2.52 -28.53
C LYS A 152 -6.60 2.01 -29.95
N ARG A 153 -6.86 2.86 -30.96
CA ARG A 153 -6.70 2.53 -32.38
C ARG A 153 -5.25 2.21 -32.73
N GLN A 154 -4.29 2.99 -32.26
CA GLN A 154 -2.87 2.71 -32.48
C GLN A 154 -2.44 1.34 -31.91
N LEU A 155 -2.88 1.02 -30.69
CA LEU A 155 -2.59 -0.28 -30.07
C LEU A 155 -3.27 -1.44 -30.83
N TYR A 156 -4.51 -1.24 -31.28
CA TYR A 156 -5.25 -2.22 -32.07
C TYR A 156 -4.60 -2.46 -33.44
N HIS A 157 -4.22 -1.39 -34.16
CA HIS A 157 -3.53 -1.49 -35.45
C HIS A 157 -2.14 -2.13 -35.36
N ALA A 158 -1.49 -2.04 -34.19
CA ALA A 158 -0.23 -2.75 -33.90
C ALA A 158 -0.43 -4.25 -33.57
N GLY A 159 -1.66 -4.78 -33.64
CA GLY A 159 -1.96 -6.18 -33.34
C GLY A 159 -1.89 -6.55 -31.86
N ALA A 160 -1.83 -5.57 -30.96
CA ALA A 160 -1.75 -5.82 -29.53
C ALA A 160 -3.15 -6.15 -28.96
N LYS A 161 -3.27 -7.25 -28.20
CA LYS A 161 -4.46 -7.46 -27.36
C LYS A 161 -4.46 -6.40 -26.26
N MET A 162 -5.60 -5.74 -26.04
CA MET A 162 -5.71 -4.66 -25.04
C MET A 162 -5.31 -5.10 -23.62
N GLU A 163 -5.53 -6.38 -23.28
CA GLU A 163 -5.05 -7.00 -22.03
C GLU A 163 -3.52 -7.09 -21.94
N HIS A 164 -2.83 -7.33 -23.06
CA HIS A 164 -1.37 -7.28 -23.13
C HIS A 164 -0.87 -5.83 -23.11
N SER A 165 -1.68 -4.88 -23.59
CA SER A 165 -1.40 -3.44 -23.52
C SER A 165 -1.65 -2.82 -22.15
N LEU A 166 -2.49 -3.42 -21.30
CA LEU A 166 -2.82 -2.91 -19.95
C LEU A 166 -1.56 -2.61 -19.15
N ARG A 167 -0.59 -3.53 -19.14
CA ARG A 167 0.68 -3.34 -18.42
C ARG A 167 1.45 -2.13 -18.94
N HIS A 168 1.51 -1.96 -20.27
CA HIS A 168 2.22 -0.85 -20.90
C HIS A 168 1.54 0.49 -20.60
N LEU A 169 0.21 0.54 -20.72
CA LEU A 169 -0.62 1.70 -20.40
C LEU A 169 -0.48 2.08 -18.92
N TYR A 170 -0.73 1.12 -18.02
CA TYR A 170 -0.61 1.30 -16.58
C TYR A 170 0.75 1.85 -16.20
N TYR A 171 1.83 1.26 -16.72
CA TYR A 171 3.18 1.69 -16.40
C TYR A 171 3.48 3.10 -16.95
N THR A 172 3.00 3.41 -18.16
CA THR A 172 3.16 4.74 -18.76
C THR A 172 2.46 5.80 -17.92
N ASP A 173 1.24 5.52 -17.46
CA ASP A 173 0.51 6.41 -16.57
C ASP A 173 1.21 6.53 -15.23
N ALA A 174 1.59 5.42 -14.61
CA ALA A 174 2.28 5.41 -13.34
C ALA A 174 3.57 6.26 -13.37
N ARG A 175 4.31 6.18 -14.48
CA ARG A 175 5.51 6.99 -14.74
C ARG A 175 5.19 8.48 -14.74
N ASN A 176 4.06 8.89 -15.33
CA ASN A 176 3.71 10.30 -15.41
C ASN A 176 3.53 10.95 -14.03
N TYR A 177 3.30 10.19 -12.96
CA TYR A 177 3.11 10.72 -11.60
C TYR A 177 4.40 10.78 -10.76
N ILE A 178 5.55 10.36 -11.30
CA ILE A 178 6.83 10.28 -10.57
C ILE A 178 7.78 11.35 -11.11
N HIS A 179 8.59 11.94 -10.23
CA HIS A 179 9.60 12.88 -10.67
C HIS A 179 10.83 12.14 -11.23
N PHE A 180 11.29 12.55 -12.41
CA PHE A 180 12.56 12.09 -13.01
C PHE A 180 13.59 13.21 -13.00
N ARG A 181 14.84 12.88 -12.65
CA ARG A 181 15.97 13.83 -12.61
C ARG A 181 16.62 14.11 -13.97
N GLN A 182 16.41 13.28 -14.99
CA GLN A 182 17.04 13.45 -16.32
C GLN A 182 16.13 13.07 -17.49
N GLU A 183 16.19 13.89 -18.55
CA GLU A 183 15.44 13.74 -19.81
C GLU A 183 15.91 12.56 -20.70
N GLY A 184 16.98 11.85 -20.35
CA GLY A 184 17.51 10.70 -21.10
C GLY A 184 16.94 9.32 -20.75
N THR A 185 16.04 9.23 -19.77
CA THR A 185 15.57 7.95 -19.18
C THR A 185 14.53 7.19 -20.02
N ALA A 186 13.97 7.79 -21.08
CA ALA A 186 12.93 7.16 -21.89
C ALA A 186 13.36 5.82 -22.54
N PHE A 187 14.64 5.66 -22.90
CA PHE A 187 15.18 4.43 -23.49
C PHE A 187 15.31 3.29 -22.47
N GLN A 188 15.74 3.59 -21.24
CA GLN A 188 15.89 2.60 -20.16
C GLN A 188 14.52 2.13 -19.63
N VAL A 189 13.53 3.01 -19.68
CA VAL A 189 12.13 2.75 -19.33
C VAL A 189 11.49 1.67 -20.22
N GLY A 190 11.84 1.59 -21.51
CA GLY A 190 11.37 0.53 -22.42
C GLY A 190 11.86 -0.87 -22.04
N ARG A 191 13.12 -0.99 -21.59
CA ARG A 191 13.74 -2.27 -21.16
C ARG A 191 13.09 -2.84 -19.89
N HIS A 192 12.61 -1.99 -18.98
CA HIS A 192 12.00 -2.43 -17.73
C HIS A 192 10.55 -2.93 -17.90
N ILE A 193 9.74 -2.31 -18.77
CA ILE A 193 8.39 -2.81 -19.07
C ILE A 193 8.43 -4.21 -19.68
N SER A 194 9.50 -4.51 -20.43
CA SER A 194 9.79 -5.83 -20.99
C SER A 194 10.51 -6.78 -20.02
N SER A 195 10.83 -6.35 -18.79
CA SER A 195 11.53 -7.21 -17.83
C SER A 195 10.60 -8.32 -17.32
N ILE A 196 11.09 -9.56 -17.33
CA ILE A 196 10.32 -10.74 -16.92
C ILE A 196 9.83 -10.61 -15.46
N ASN A 197 10.63 -9.99 -14.58
CA ASN A 197 10.28 -9.79 -13.18
C ASN A 197 9.07 -8.88 -13.02
N TYR A 198 9.07 -7.69 -13.63
CA TYR A 198 7.92 -6.79 -13.58
C TYR A 198 6.68 -7.41 -14.23
N MET A 199 6.86 -8.12 -15.35
CA MET A 199 5.76 -8.84 -16.02
C MET A 199 5.11 -9.87 -15.09
N SER A 200 5.93 -10.68 -14.42
CA SER A 200 5.47 -11.68 -13.47
C SER A 200 4.79 -11.07 -12.25
N GLU A 201 5.39 -10.05 -11.65
CA GLU A 201 4.84 -9.36 -10.47
C GLU A 201 3.52 -8.65 -10.76
N PHE A 202 3.44 -7.89 -11.87
CA PHE A 202 2.21 -7.22 -12.28
C PHE A 202 1.13 -8.25 -12.61
N GLY A 203 1.47 -9.29 -13.37
CA GLY A 203 0.53 -10.37 -13.71
C GLY A 203 0.00 -11.09 -12.47
N ARG A 204 0.87 -11.38 -11.48
CA ARG A 204 0.49 -11.95 -10.19
C ARG A 204 -0.48 -11.05 -9.44
N GLN A 205 -0.20 -9.75 -9.37
CA GLN A 205 -1.05 -8.77 -8.69
C GLN A 205 -2.42 -8.61 -9.37
N MET A 206 -2.45 -8.60 -10.71
CA MET A 206 -3.69 -8.52 -11.49
C MET A 206 -4.55 -9.79 -11.40
N LYS A 207 -4.00 -10.88 -10.84
CA LYS A 207 -4.72 -12.11 -10.50
C LYS A 207 -4.96 -12.26 -8.99
N LEU A 208 -4.63 -11.26 -8.17
CA LEU A 208 -4.73 -11.30 -6.71
C LEU A 208 -3.98 -12.47 -6.04
N LEU A 209 -2.94 -13.00 -6.70
CA LEU A 209 -2.20 -14.16 -6.19
C LEU A 209 -1.12 -13.74 -5.22
N GLY A 210 -0.90 -14.51 -4.16
CA GLY A 210 0.08 -14.24 -3.11
C GLY A 210 -0.23 -12.99 -2.29
N GLU A 211 0.65 -12.66 -1.35
CA GLU A 211 0.50 -11.44 -0.54
C GLU A 211 0.78 -10.20 -1.42
N ILE A 212 -0.17 -9.26 -1.45
CA ILE A 212 -0.04 -7.98 -2.15
C ILE A 212 -0.02 -6.88 -1.08
N PRO A 213 1.08 -6.10 -0.97
CA PRO A 213 1.16 -5.01 0.01
C PRO A 213 0.01 -4.01 -0.16
N ARG A 214 -0.56 -3.51 0.95
CA ARG A 214 -1.67 -2.55 0.89
C ARG A 214 -1.31 -1.30 0.09
N LYS A 215 -0.11 -0.74 0.27
CA LYS A 215 0.40 0.38 -0.54
C LYS A 215 0.37 0.10 -2.06
N THR A 216 0.70 -1.12 -2.47
CA THR A 216 0.64 -1.53 -3.88
C THR A 216 -0.81 -1.55 -4.37
N MET A 217 -1.74 -2.07 -3.56
CA MET A 217 -3.16 -2.06 -3.91
C MET A 217 -3.72 -0.63 -3.99
N ILE A 218 -3.40 0.24 -3.04
CA ILE A 218 -3.77 1.67 -3.07
C ILE A 218 -3.33 2.31 -4.37
N ARG A 219 -2.08 2.08 -4.79
CA ARG A 219 -1.55 2.63 -6.05
C ARG A 219 -2.34 2.13 -7.26
N HIS A 220 -2.68 0.84 -7.33
CA HIS A 220 -3.52 0.30 -8.40
C HIS A 220 -4.89 1.00 -8.44
N LEU A 221 -5.52 1.14 -7.27
CA LEU A 221 -6.83 1.78 -7.14
C LEU A 221 -6.79 3.27 -7.53
N LEU A 222 -5.71 3.98 -7.18
CA LEU A 222 -5.49 5.36 -7.63
C LEU A 222 -5.42 5.41 -9.14
N ILE A 223 -4.47 4.69 -9.76
CA ILE A 223 -4.23 4.76 -11.21
C ILE A 223 -5.48 4.36 -12.00
N PHE A 224 -6.18 3.30 -11.59
CA PHE A 224 -7.41 2.88 -12.26
C PHE A 224 -8.56 3.88 -12.10
N SER A 225 -8.59 4.64 -11.00
CA SER A 225 -9.68 5.59 -10.74
C SER A 225 -9.46 6.95 -11.38
N ILE A 226 -8.23 7.36 -11.69
CA ILE A 226 -7.93 8.66 -12.29
C ILE A 226 -8.76 8.91 -13.58
N PRO A 227 -9.26 10.15 -13.80
CA PRO A 227 -9.25 11.28 -12.85
C PRO A 227 -10.29 11.18 -11.75
N PHE A 228 -11.30 10.31 -11.84
CA PHE A 228 -12.43 10.22 -10.90
C PHE A 228 -12.08 9.53 -9.56
N VAL A 229 -11.03 10.01 -8.89
CA VAL A 229 -10.53 9.48 -7.62
C VAL A 229 -11.03 10.32 -6.45
N ASN A 230 -11.47 9.66 -5.37
CA ASN A 230 -11.82 10.29 -4.11
C ASN A 230 -11.64 9.29 -2.94
N GLU A 231 -11.73 9.80 -1.72
CA GLU A 231 -11.58 9.02 -0.49
C GLU A 231 -12.57 7.85 -0.41
N GLU A 232 -13.86 8.12 -0.64
CA GLU A 232 -14.93 7.12 -0.49
C GLU A 232 -14.69 5.93 -1.42
N ARG A 233 -14.39 6.20 -2.69
CA ARG A 233 -14.14 5.20 -3.72
C ARG A 233 -12.94 4.34 -3.36
N LEU A 234 -11.82 4.94 -2.97
CA LEU A 234 -10.62 4.18 -2.58
C LEU A 234 -10.88 3.31 -1.36
N SER A 235 -11.48 3.88 -0.30
CA SER A 235 -11.78 3.15 0.93
C SER A 235 -12.76 2.01 0.71
N ARG A 236 -13.77 2.22 -0.14
CA ARG A 236 -14.73 1.17 -0.53
C ARG A 236 -14.03 0.01 -1.24
N TRP A 237 -13.17 0.29 -2.22
CA TRP A 237 -12.48 -0.76 -2.96
C TRP A 237 -11.43 -1.48 -2.12
N LEU A 238 -10.69 -0.78 -1.25
CA LEU A 238 -9.79 -1.40 -0.29
C LEU A 238 -10.52 -2.43 0.59
N ARG A 239 -11.68 -2.03 1.17
CA ARG A 239 -12.49 -2.92 2.00
C ARG A 239 -12.99 -4.15 1.24
N LYS A 240 -13.53 -3.97 0.03
CA LYS A 240 -13.97 -5.09 -0.82
C LYS A 240 -12.84 -6.05 -1.18
N LEU A 241 -11.62 -5.54 -1.34
CA LEU A 241 -10.43 -6.34 -1.65
C LEU A 241 -9.74 -6.90 -0.40
N GLY A 242 -10.31 -6.72 0.79
CA GLY A 242 -9.81 -7.32 2.03
C GLY A 242 -8.74 -6.51 2.75
N TYR A 243 -8.70 -5.19 2.56
CA TYR A 243 -7.83 -4.27 3.29
C TYR A 243 -8.64 -3.33 4.18
N LEU A 244 -7.99 -2.67 5.13
CA LEU A 244 -8.60 -1.51 5.80
C LEU A 244 -8.79 -0.36 4.80
N GLY A 245 -9.90 0.36 4.93
CA GLY A 245 -10.11 1.64 4.25
C GLY A 245 -9.09 2.68 4.70
N LEU A 246 -9.09 3.85 4.06
CA LEU A 246 -8.19 4.94 4.47
C LEU A 246 -8.59 5.46 5.85
N ASP A 247 -7.60 5.65 6.73
CA ASP A 247 -7.76 6.25 8.06
C ASP A 247 -6.53 7.11 8.38
N GLU A 248 -6.75 8.38 8.73
CA GLU A 248 -5.66 9.33 9.04
C GLU A 248 -4.77 8.90 10.22
N ASN A 249 -5.28 8.03 11.09
CA ASN A 249 -4.57 7.50 12.25
C ASN A 249 -3.83 6.19 11.97
N HIS A 250 -4.08 5.55 10.83
CA HIS A 250 -3.41 4.31 10.43
C HIS A 250 -1.91 4.55 10.20
N THR A 251 -1.10 3.54 10.53
CA THR A 251 0.31 3.48 10.17
C THR A 251 0.61 2.24 9.35
N GLN A 252 1.45 2.45 8.33
CA GLN A 252 2.05 1.36 7.60
C GLN A 252 2.98 0.53 8.50
N ALA A 253 3.37 -0.64 8.01
CA ALA A 253 4.31 -1.53 8.69
C ALA A 253 5.65 -0.84 9.08
N ASP A 254 6.08 0.15 8.30
CA ASP A 254 7.29 0.97 8.52
C ASP A 254 7.03 2.30 9.26
N ALA A 255 5.87 2.42 9.91
CA ALA A 255 5.36 3.62 10.57
C ALA A 255 5.00 4.79 9.63
N GLY A 256 5.04 4.58 8.31
CA GLY A 256 4.60 5.58 7.33
C GLY A 256 3.15 6.02 7.53
N ARG A 257 2.91 7.32 7.38
CA ARG A 257 1.58 7.98 7.47
C ARG A 257 0.94 8.18 6.09
N LEU A 258 0.96 7.13 5.28
CA LEU A 258 0.49 7.20 3.89
C LEU A 258 -0.99 7.55 3.80
N ASP A 259 -1.84 6.98 4.65
CA ASP A 259 -3.29 7.26 4.63
C ASP A 259 -3.59 8.73 4.91
N ARG A 260 -2.97 9.33 5.95
CA ARG A 260 -3.09 10.77 6.23
C ARG A 260 -2.65 11.63 5.05
N LEU A 261 -1.52 11.28 4.42
CA LEU A 261 -1.01 11.97 3.24
C LEU A 261 -2.00 11.88 2.08
N LEU A 262 -2.56 10.70 1.81
CA LEU A 262 -3.52 10.49 0.73
C LEU A 262 -4.85 11.19 0.99
N LEU A 263 -5.36 11.15 2.22
CA LEU A 263 -6.59 11.84 2.61
C LEU A 263 -6.44 13.36 2.40
N GLY A 264 -5.35 13.95 2.87
CA GLY A 264 -5.08 15.38 2.64
C GLY A 264 -4.87 15.71 1.15
N PHE A 265 -4.17 14.84 0.42
CA PHE A 265 -3.96 15.00 -1.02
C PHE A 265 -5.29 14.96 -1.80
N LEU A 266 -6.20 14.04 -1.45
CA LEU A 266 -7.50 13.89 -2.09
C LEU A 266 -8.44 15.05 -1.77
N ARG A 267 -8.38 15.62 -0.56
CA ARG A 267 -9.11 16.85 -0.21
C ARG A 267 -8.65 18.03 -1.08
N LEU A 268 -7.33 18.22 -1.19
CA LEU A 268 -6.76 19.25 -2.08
C LEU A 268 -7.14 19.01 -3.55
N TYR A 269 -7.15 17.75 -3.98
CA TYR A 269 -7.60 17.37 -5.32
C TYR A 269 -9.06 17.78 -5.54
N GLU A 270 -9.96 17.43 -4.62
CA GLU A 270 -11.38 17.79 -4.68
C GLU A 270 -11.58 19.32 -4.74
N ASP A 271 -10.94 20.06 -3.84
CA ASP A 271 -11.00 21.53 -3.81
C ASP A 271 -10.50 22.17 -5.13
N CYS A 272 -9.45 21.60 -5.73
CA CYS A 272 -8.85 22.14 -6.94
C CYS A 272 -9.55 21.69 -8.23
N CYS A 273 -10.26 20.56 -8.21
CA CYS A 273 -10.81 19.90 -9.40
C CYS A 273 -12.33 19.91 -9.45
N ALA A 274 -13.02 20.33 -8.40
CA ALA A 274 -14.47 20.51 -8.39
C ALA A 274 -14.92 21.40 -9.56
N GLY A 275 -15.83 20.88 -10.38
CA GLY A 275 -16.39 21.58 -11.54
C GLY A 275 -15.42 21.78 -12.72
N ARG A 276 -14.23 21.17 -12.69
CA ARG A 276 -13.25 21.26 -13.79
C ARG A 276 -13.35 20.09 -14.76
N GLU A 277 -12.85 20.31 -15.96
CA GLU A 277 -12.76 19.28 -17.00
C GLU A 277 -11.79 18.16 -16.58
N PRO A 278 -12.08 16.88 -16.91
CA PRO A 278 -11.23 15.75 -16.55
C PRO A 278 -9.75 15.91 -16.96
N ALA A 279 -9.48 16.59 -18.08
CA ALA A 279 -8.12 16.86 -18.56
C ALA A 279 -7.33 17.77 -17.60
N ASP A 280 -7.97 18.81 -17.07
CA ASP A 280 -7.36 19.72 -16.10
C ASP A 280 -7.07 19.00 -14.78
N CYS A 281 -7.99 18.14 -14.37
CA CYS A 281 -7.84 17.34 -13.15
C CYS A 281 -6.68 16.33 -13.29
N CYS A 282 -6.54 15.70 -14.46
CA CYS A 282 -5.40 14.85 -14.79
C CYS A 282 -4.07 15.63 -14.75
N ALA A 283 -4.03 16.85 -15.29
CA ALA A 283 -2.85 17.70 -15.27
C ALA A 283 -2.46 18.08 -13.83
N TRP A 284 -3.43 18.49 -13.01
CA TRP A 284 -3.21 18.82 -11.60
C TRP A 284 -2.67 17.62 -10.82
N LEU A 285 -3.27 16.43 -10.99
CA LEU A 285 -2.81 15.20 -10.33
C LEU A 285 -1.37 14.87 -10.69
N ARG A 286 -1.03 15.02 -11.97
CA ARG A 286 0.32 14.77 -12.47
C ARG A 286 1.34 15.71 -11.84
N GLU A 287 1.11 17.02 -11.95
CA GLU A 287 2.01 18.05 -11.44
C GLU A 287 2.19 17.93 -9.92
N SER A 288 1.08 17.81 -9.18
CA SER A 288 1.09 17.70 -7.72
C SER A 288 1.77 16.42 -7.23
N SER A 289 1.54 15.30 -7.92
CA SER A 289 2.19 14.02 -7.58
C SER A 289 3.70 14.08 -7.83
N GLN A 290 4.15 14.65 -8.95
CA GLN A 290 5.57 14.81 -9.24
C GLN A 290 6.25 15.74 -8.24
N LEU A 291 5.59 16.83 -7.86
CA LEU A 291 6.12 17.75 -6.86
C LEU A 291 6.29 17.06 -5.50
N LEU A 292 5.24 16.36 -5.04
CA LEU A 292 5.27 15.60 -3.79
C LEU A 292 6.33 14.49 -3.82
N ASP A 293 6.42 13.76 -4.92
CA ASP A 293 7.41 12.69 -5.11
C ASP A 293 8.85 13.23 -5.03
N ARG A 294 9.15 14.34 -5.73
CA ARG A 294 10.44 15.05 -5.63
C ARG A 294 10.76 15.45 -4.20
N TYR A 295 9.78 15.97 -3.48
CA TYR A 295 9.95 16.43 -2.11
C TYR A 295 10.29 15.30 -1.13
N LEU A 296 9.60 14.16 -1.27
CA LEU A 296 9.81 12.97 -0.47
C LEU A 296 11.11 12.25 -0.82
N GLU A 297 11.49 12.25 -2.11
CA GLU A 297 12.78 11.74 -2.57
C GLU A 297 13.96 12.49 -1.95
N LYS A 298 13.92 13.83 -1.93
CA LYS A 298 14.96 14.65 -1.29
C LYS A 298 15.13 14.34 0.20
N ARG A 299 14.08 13.83 0.85
CA ARG A 299 14.09 13.38 2.26
C ARG A 299 14.34 11.89 2.43
N GLN A 300 14.66 11.19 1.34
CA GLN A 300 14.93 9.76 1.31
C GLN A 300 13.76 8.91 1.87
N ASN A 301 12.53 9.42 1.79
CA ASN A 301 11.36 8.72 2.29
C ASN A 301 10.68 7.94 1.17
N VAL A 302 10.92 6.63 1.12
CA VAL A 302 10.29 5.75 0.13
C VAL A 302 8.87 5.35 0.54
N SER A 303 8.56 5.33 1.85
CA SER A 303 7.27 4.84 2.37
C SER A 303 6.08 5.68 1.91
N LEU A 304 6.24 7.00 1.87
CA LEU A 304 5.19 7.94 1.45
C LEU A 304 5.13 8.18 -0.06
N ARG A 305 6.14 7.78 -0.84
CA ARG A 305 6.13 7.90 -2.32
C ARG A 305 5.16 6.88 -2.91
N ILE A 306 3.90 7.24 -3.12
CA ILE A 306 2.82 6.31 -3.52
C ILE A 306 3.03 5.72 -4.92
N PHE A 307 3.39 6.56 -5.89
CA PHE A 307 3.59 6.11 -7.27
C PHE A 307 4.98 5.50 -7.50
N TYR A 308 5.92 5.63 -6.58
CA TYR A 308 7.25 5.05 -6.73
C TYR A 308 7.24 3.51 -6.79
N PHE A 309 7.99 2.96 -7.74
CA PHE A 309 8.25 1.52 -7.86
C PHE A 309 9.73 1.29 -7.59
N LYS A 310 10.08 0.32 -6.74
CA LYS A 310 11.48 -0.11 -6.59
C LYS A 310 12.07 -0.57 -7.92
N ALA A 311 11.23 -1.12 -8.80
CA ALA A 311 11.60 -1.55 -10.14
C ALA A 311 11.97 -0.38 -11.08
N LEU A 312 11.65 0.87 -10.71
CA LEU A 312 12.12 2.10 -11.38
C LEU A 312 13.45 2.62 -10.83
N LYS A 313 14.02 1.97 -9.79
CA LYS A 313 15.25 2.39 -9.11
C LYS A 313 16.52 2.08 -9.88
N ASP A 314 16.50 1.10 -10.79
CA ASP A 314 17.73 0.53 -11.37
C ASP A 314 18.48 1.47 -12.35
N TYR A 315 18.15 2.76 -12.38
CA TYR A 315 18.78 3.75 -13.26
C TYR A 315 18.90 5.16 -12.65
N GLU A 316 19.09 5.27 -11.32
CA GLU A 316 19.73 6.48 -10.73
C GLU A 316 21.26 6.39 -10.79
#